data_AF-A0A4Y9JC04-F1
#
_entry.id   AF-A0A4Y9JC04-F1
#
_cell.length_a   1.000
_cell.length_b   1.000
_cell.length_c   1.000
_cell.angle_alpha   90.00
_cell.angle_beta   90.00
_cell.angle_gamma   90.00
#
_symmetry.space_group_name_H-M   'P 1'
#
loop_
_entity.id
_entity.type
_entity.pdbx_description
1 polymer ?
#
loop_
_entity_poly.entity_id
_entity_poly.type
_entity_poly.pdbx_seq_one_letter_code
_entity_poly.pdbx_strand_id
1 'polypeptide(L)'
;MQVQELFLVLKETKLPVAYHHFEEGHSPSPPFLVYLVTDSANLGADNWAYHKQENVQIELYTSKKDLATEETVETLFDTHQLYFDKVETYISSEKLYQITYYIILNGG
;
A
#
# COMPACT_ATOMS: atom_id res chain seq x y z
N MET A 1 -5.44 12.28 -4.80
CA MET A 1 -6.04 11.29 -3.87
C MET A 1 -5.37 11.49 -2.51
N GLN A 2 -6.14 11.50 -1.43
CA GLN A 2 -5.60 11.53 -0.06
C GLN A 2 -5.43 10.12 0.51
N VAL A 3 -4.59 9.94 1.53
CA VAL A 3 -4.34 8.62 2.16
C VAL A 3 -5.62 7.99 2.72
N GLN A 4 -6.57 8.79 3.22
CA GLN A 4 -7.87 8.29 3.68
C GLN A 4 -8.70 7.70 2.54
N GLU A 5 -8.61 8.28 1.33
CA GLU A 5 -9.27 7.76 0.14
C GLU A 5 -8.59 6.48 -0.34
N LEU A 6 -7.25 6.42 -0.29
CA LEU A 6 -6.50 5.20 -0.60
C LEU A 6 -6.93 4.05 0.32
N PHE A 7 -7.14 4.30 1.61
CA PHE A 7 -7.66 3.27 2.51
C PHE A 7 -9.01 2.72 2.06
N LEU A 8 -9.93 3.58 1.61
CA LEU A 8 -11.23 3.13 1.09
C LEU A 8 -11.07 2.29 -0.17
N VAL A 9 -10.19 2.70 -1.09
CA VAL A 9 -9.83 1.94 -2.29
C VAL A 9 -9.32 0.55 -1.90
N LEU A 10 -8.32 0.47 -1.01
CA LEU A 10 -7.75 -0.82 -0.58
C LEU A 10 -8.78 -1.76 0.06
N LYS A 11 -9.81 -1.22 0.72
CA LYS A 11 -10.89 -2.03 1.32
C LYS A 11 -11.79 -2.69 0.27
N GLU A 12 -11.79 -2.23 -0.98
CA GLU A 12 -12.52 -2.87 -2.09
C GLU A 12 -11.98 -4.26 -2.42
N THR A 13 -10.70 -4.55 -2.12
CA THR A 13 -10.10 -5.90 -2.24
C THR A 13 -10.78 -6.93 -1.33
N LYS A 14 -11.51 -6.48 -0.31
CA LYS A 14 -12.08 -7.31 0.79
C LYS A 14 -11.02 -8.02 1.63
N LEU A 15 -9.75 -7.67 1.49
CA LEU A 15 -8.68 -8.12 2.36
C LEU A 15 -8.69 -7.35 3.69
N PRO A 16 -8.15 -7.92 4.78
CA PRO A 16 -7.76 -7.14 5.93
C PRO A 16 -6.74 -6.07 5.52
N VAL A 17 -6.95 -4.83 5.96
CA VAL A 17 -6.07 -3.69 5.66
C VAL A 17 -5.77 -2.96 6.96
N ALA A 18 -4.49 -2.67 7.23
CA ALA A 18 -4.06 -1.85 8.35
C ALA A 18 -3.07 -0.77 7.92
N TYR A 19 -3.06 0.34 8.66
CA TYR A 19 -2.03 1.37 8.51
C TYR A 19 -0.80 0.99 9.33
N HIS A 20 0.37 0.95 8.69
CA HIS A 20 1.69 0.65 9.26
C HIS A 20 1.86 -0.75 9.89
N HIS A 21 0.91 -1.26 10.68
CA HIS A 21 0.99 -2.57 11.30
C HIS A 21 -0.38 -3.05 11.77
N PHE A 22 -0.52 -4.36 11.95
CA PHE A 22 -1.56 -4.93 12.81
C PHE A 22 -1.04 -5.01 14.25
N GLU A 23 -1.91 -4.94 15.24
CA GLU A 23 -1.52 -5.10 16.64
C GLU A 23 -0.82 -6.45 16.86
N GLU A 24 0.20 -6.47 17.73
CA GLU A 24 0.96 -7.67 18.04
C GLU A 24 0.02 -8.79 18.52
N GLY A 25 0.17 -9.99 17.95
CA GLY A 25 -0.71 -11.13 18.22
C GLY A 25 -2.10 -11.07 17.56
N HIS A 26 -2.46 -9.97 16.89
CA HIS A 26 -3.76 -9.77 16.22
C HIS A 26 -3.63 -9.61 14.71
N SER A 27 -2.46 -9.96 14.15
CA SER A 27 -2.28 -10.01 12.71
C SER A 27 -3.18 -11.09 12.10
N PRO A 28 -3.97 -10.75 11.06
CA PRO A 28 -4.83 -11.72 10.39
C PRO A 28 -3.98 -12.76 9.66
N SER A 29 -4.57 -13.93 9.42
CA SER A 29 -3.95 -14.90 8.51
C SER A 29 -3.84 -14.31 7.10
N PRO A 30 -2.69 -14.44 6.41
CA PRO A 30 -2.56 -14.03 5.01
C PRO A 30 -3.65 -14.67 4.11
N PRO A 31 -4.15 -13.97 3.09
CA PRO A 31 -3.64 -12.68 2.59
C PRO A 31 -4.13 -11.45 3.36
N PHE A 32 -3.26 -10.46 3.53
CA PHE A 32 -3.60 -9.14 4.08
C PHE A 32 -2.74 -8.02 3.47
N LEU A 33 -3.21 -6.79 3.63
CA LEU A 33 -2.53 -5.57 3.18
C LEU A 33 -2.11 -4.70 4.37
N VAL A 34 -0.92 -4.12 4.25
CA VAL A 34 -0.46 -3.00 5.09
C VAL A 34 -0.16 -1.82 4.18
N TYR A 35 -0.46 -0.60 4.62
CA TYR A 35 -0.04 0.60 3.89
C TYR A 35 0.53 1.65 4.85
N LEU A 36 1.50 2.43 4.38
CA LEU A 36 2.11 3.50 5.16
C LEU A 36 2.61 4.63 4.28
N VAL A 37 2.52 5.86 4.80
CA VAL A 37 3.23 7.00 4.23
C VAL A 37 4.69 6.91 4.66
N THR A 38 5.59 6.87 3.70
CA THR A 38 7.04 6.73 3.94
C THR A 38 7.72 8.08 4.07
N ASP A 39 7.36 9.01 3.19
CA ASP A 39 7.77 10.40 3.25
C ASP A 39 6.78 11.30 2.48
N SER A 40 7.09 12.60 2.45
CA SER A 40 6.38 13.57 1.62
C SER A 40 7.37 14.35 0.76
N ALA A 41 6.97 14.63 -0.48
CA ALA A 41 7.76 15.36 -1.48
C ALA A 41 7.07 16.68 -1.86
N ASN A 42 6.72 17.47 -0.85
CA ASN A 42 5.96 18.70 -1.03
C ASN A 42 6.78 19.76 -1.80
N LEU A 43 6.10 20.52 -2.66
CA LEU A 43 6.64 21.75 -3.24
C LEU A 43 6.06 22.94 -2.47
N GLY A 44 6.92 23.88 -2.09
CA GLY A 44 6.54 25.01 -1.25
C GLY A 44 7.34 26.28 -1.50
N ALA A 45 6.76 27.40 -1.08
CA ALA A 45 7.34 28.74 -1.08
C ALA A 45 6.76 29.52 0.10
N ASP A 46 7.49 30.52 0.61
CA ASP A 46 7.01 31.45 1.65
C ASP A 46 6.36 30.77 2.88
N ASN A 47 6.99 29.70 3.39
CA ASN A 47 6.49 28.86 4.50
C ASN A 47 5.15 28.15 4.24
N TRP A 48 4.75 27.98 2.98
CA TRP A 48 3.53 27.30 2.55
C TRP A 48 3.81 26.21 1.51
N ALA A 49 3.21 25.03 1.65
CA ALA A 49 3.24 23.98 0.64
C ALA A 49 2.05 24.14 -0.32
N TYR A 50 2.32 24.56 -1.57
CA TYR A 50 1.28 24.76 -2.60
C TYR A 50 1.00 23.50 -3.43
N HIS A 51 1.87 22.49 -3.33
CA HIS A 51 1.64 21.17 -3.91
C HIS A 51 2.06 20.12 -2.89
N LYS A 52 1.12 19.29 -2.46
CA LYS A 52 1.38 18.22 -1.50
C LYS A 52 1.53 16.89 -2.22
N GLN A 53 2.55 16.14 -1.84
CA GLN A 53 2.80 14.82 -2.39
C GLN A 53 3.20 13.88 -1.27
N GLU A 54 2.60 12.70 -1.23
CA GLU A 54 2.91 11.65 -0.26
C GLU A 54 3.38 10.40 -1.00
N ASN A 55 4.53 9.87 -0.57
CA ASN A 55 5.04 8.61 -1.09
C ASN A 55 4.57 7.49 -0.17
N VAL A 56 3.78 6.57 -0.72
CA VAL A 56 3.11 5.50 0.01
C VAL A 56 3.68 4.16 -0.38
N GLN A 57 3.92 3.32 0.63
CA GLN A 57 4.15 1.90 0.43
C GLN A 57 2.87 1.13 0.75
N ILE A 58 2.56 0.15 -0.10
CA ILE A 58 1.48 -0.82 0.12
C ILE A 58 2.10 -2.21 0.04
N GLU A 59 1.91 -3.00 1.07
CA GLU A 59 2.52 -4.30 1.23
C GLU A 59 1.44 -5.38 1.21
N LEU A 60 1.52 -6.30 0.25
CA LEU A 60 0.69 -7.50 0.19
C LEU A 60 1.47 -8.68 0.76
N TYR A 61 0.94 -9.29 1.81
CA TYR A 61 1.51 -10.48 2.43
C TYR A 61 0.67 -11.71 2.08
N THR A 62 1.32 -12.78 1.61
CA THR A 62 0.69 -14.05 1.21
C THR A 62 1.51 -15.24 1.74
N SER A 63 0.84 -16.34 2.09
CA SER A 63 1.50 -17.55 2.62
C SER A 63 2.13 -18.44 1.54
N LYS A 64 1.80 -18.18 0.28
CA LYS A 64 2.31 -18.82 -0.93
C LYS A 64 2.36 -17.75 -2.02
N LYS A 65 3.12 -17.98 -3.10
CA LYS A 65 3.05 -17.15 -4.30
C LYS A 65 1.62 -17.23 -4.88
N ASP A 66 0.80 -16.21 -4.60
CA ASP A 66 -0.61 -16.14 -4.94
C ASP A 66 -0.86 -15.07 -6.02
N LEU A 67 -0.67 -15.49 -7.28
CA LEU A 67 -0.79 -14.62 -8.44
C LEU A 67 -2.20 -14.02 -8.61
N ALA A 68 -3.24 -14.73 -8.18
CA ALA A 68 -4.62 -14.25 -8.30
C ALA A 68 -4.90 -13.10 -7.33
N THR A 69 -4.37 -13.18 -6.11
CA THR A 69 -4.49 -12.11 -5.12
C THR A 69 -3.67 -10.90 -5.53
N GLU A 70 -2.46 -11.12 -6.05
CA GLU A 70 -1.61 -10.08 -6.64
C GLU A 70 -2.35 -9.34 -7.77
N GLU A 71 -2.86 -10.07 -8.77
CA GLU A 71 -3.62 -9.51 -9.90
C GLU A 71 -4.86 -8.73 -9.45
N THR A 72 -5.55 -9.20 -8.40
CA THR A 72 -6.70 -8.48 -7.82
C THR A 72 -6.29 -7.11 -7.27
N VAL A 73 -5.14 -7.03 -6.60
CA VAL A 73 -4.62 -5.76 -6.04
C VAL A 73 -4.15 -4.83 -7.16
N GLU A 74 -3.45 -5.35 -8.17
CA GLU A 74 -2.96 -4.55 -9.29
C GLU A 74 -4.12 -4.01 -10.16
N THR A 75 -5.12 -4.84 -10.44
CA THR A 75 -6.33 -4.43 -11.17
C THR A 75 -7.08 -3.32 -10.43
N LEU A 76 -7.10 -3.36 -9.10
CA LEU A 76 -7.67 -2.29 -8.28
C LEU A 76 -6.90 -0.98 -8.48
N PHE A 77 -5.57 -1.02 -8.46
CA PHE A 77 -4.74 0.17 -8.72
C PHE A 77 -4.99 0.73 -10.12
N ASP A 78 -5.03 -0.12 -11.14
CA ASP A 78 -5.33 0.29 -12.53
C ASP A 78 -6.71 0.94 -12.65
N THR A 79 -7.72 0.37 -11.98
CA THR A 79 -9.10 0.89 -11.98
C THR A 79 -9.16 2.30 -11.38
N HIS A 80 -8.37 2.57 -10.35
CA HIS A 80 -8.28 3.87 -9.69
C HIS A 80 -7.17 4.77 -10.26
N GLN A 81 -6.55 4.39 -11.38
CA GLN A 81 -5.48 5.13 -12.06
C GLN A 81 -4.26 5.42 -11.17
N LEU A 82 -3.95 4.47 -10.28
CA LEU A 82 -2.79 4.53 -9.41
C LEU A 82 -1.59 3.89 -10.11
N TYR A 83 -0.64 4.71 -10.54
CA TYR A 83 0.66 4.21 -11.00
C TYR A 83 1.44 3.63 -9.82
N PHE A 84 2.09 2.49 -10.04
CA PHE A 84 2.94 1.84 -9.04
C PHE A 84 4.18 1.23 -9.68
N ASP A 85 5.26 1.20 -8.89
CA ASP A 85 6.38 0.27 -9.06
C ASP A 85 6.30 -0.81 -7.98
N LYS A 86 6.86 -2.00 -8.22
CA LYS A 86 6.82 -3.09 -7.22
C LYS A 86 8.14 -3.83 -7.04
N VAL A 87 8.32 -4.39 -5.84
CA VAL A 87 9.35 -5.37 -5.52
C VAL A 87 8.72 -6.53 -4.76
N GLU A 88 9.20 -7.74 -5.03
CA GLU A 88 8.81 -8.95 -4.30
C GLU A 88 9.97 -9.45 -3.44
N THR A 89 9.67 -9.93 -2.24
CA THR A 89 10.62 -10.57 -1.34
C THR A 89 9.97 -11.73 -0.60
N TYR A 90 10.73 -12.81 -0.37
CA TYR A 90 10.31 -13.90 0.51
C TYR A 90 10.93 -13.73 1.91
N ILE A 91 10.10 -13.50 2.92
CA ILE A 91 10.51 -13.34 4.31
C ILE A 91 10.66 -14.73 4.94
N SER A 92 11.89 -15.23 4.93
CA SER A 92 12.17 -16.62 5.36
C SER A 92 11.82 -16.92 6.82
N SER A 93 11.97 -15.93 7.72
CA SER A 93 11.63 -16.06 9.15
C SER A 93 10.12 -16.24 9.37
N GLU A 94 9.30 -15.60 8.54
CA GLU A 94 7.83 -15.62 8.64
C GLU A 94 7.18 -16.63 7.68
N LYS A 95 7.97 -17.12 6.70
CA LYS A 95 7.52 -17.98 5.59
C LYS A 95 6.44 -17.30 4.74
N LEU A 96 6.55 -15.99 4.54
CA LEU A 96 5.61 -15.18 3.77
C LEU A 96 6.25 -14.62 2.51
N TYR A 97 5.45 -14.47 1.47
CA TYR A 97 5.76 -13.64 0.31
C TYR A 97 5.22 -12.25 0.56
N GLN A 98 6.07 -11.25 0.45
CA GLN A 98 5.73 -9.84 0.52
C GLN A 98 5.92 -9.20 -0.86
N ILE A 99 4.89 -8.53 -1.35
CA ILE A 99 4.99 -7.63 -2.50
C ILE A 99 4.81 -6.21 -1.98
N THR A 100 5.81 -5.36 -2.21
CA THR A 100 5.75 -3.94 -1.84
C THR A 100 5.53 -3.12 -3.10
N TYR A 101 4.43 -2.38 -3.12
CA TYR A 101 4.08 -1.40 -4.15
C TYR A 101 4.46 -0.01 -3.66
N TYR A 102 5.12 0.76 -4.52
CA TYR A 102 5.48 2.15 -4.29
C TYR A 102 4.56 3.04 -5.13
N ILE A 103 3.78 3.88 -4.46
CA ILE A 103 2.79 4.75 -5.08
C ILE A 103 3.04 6.19 -4.65
N ILE A 104 2.92 7.10 -5.61
CA ILE A 104 2.96 8.54 -5.35
C ILE A 104 1.53 9.07 -5.36
N LEU A 105 1.07 9.59 -4.22
CA LEU A 105 -0.21 10.28 -4.12
C LEU A 105 -0.01 11.79 -4.25
N ASN A 106 -0.60 12.35 -5.30
CA ASN A 106 -0.68 13.80 -5.47
C ASN A 106 -1.91 14.31 -4.68
N GLY A 107 -1.62 15.06 -3.63
CA GLY A 107 -2.62 15.77 -2.82
C GLY A 107 -2.80 17.18 -3.38
N GLY A 108 -4.03 17.48 -3.83
CA GLY A 108 -4.43 18.83 -4.23
C GLY A 108 -4.40 19.81 -3.06
#